data_AF-A0A6V7J565-F1
#
_entry.id   AF-A0A6V7J565-F1
#
_cell.length_a   1.000
_cell.length_b   1.000
_cell.length_c   1.000
_cell.angle_alpha   90.00
_cell.angle_beta   90.00
_cell.angle_gamma   90.00
#
_symmetry.space_group_name_H-M   'P 1'
#
loop_
_entity.id
_entity.type
_entity.pdbx_description
1 polymer ?
#
loop_
_entity_poly.entity_id
_entity_poly.type
_entity_poly.pdbx_seq_one_letter_code
_entity_poly.pdbx_strand_id
1 'polypeptide(L)'
;EFDWDEQTQNTILSSFFWGYVATQIPAGILAQKFGAQRLFACAVGICGVVTMLIPTAAIYGGWQLVIVLRIITGCCQGMVPPCMHTLLSKWVPLEERGRA
;
A
#
# COMPACT_ATOMS: atom_id res chain seq x y z
N GLU A 1 9.87 -11.87 -21.81
CA GLU A 1 8.41 -12.02 -21.66
C GLU A 1 8.18 -13.27 -20.85
N PHE A 2 7.48 -13.20 -19.71
CA PHE A 2 7.16 -14.39 -18.94
C PHE A 2 5.90 -15.02 -19.52
N ASP A 3 5.92 -16.32 -19.80
CA ASP A 3 4.80 -17.11 -20.34
C ASP A 3 3.76 -17.37 -19.23
N TRP A 4 3.25 -16.30 -18.61
CA TRP A 4 2.24 -16.37 -17.56
C TRP A 4 0.86 -16.27 -18.20
N ASP A 5 0.07 -17.32 -18.00
CA ASP A 5 -1.33 -17.40 -18.37
C ASP A 5 -2.12 -16.16 -17.90
N GLU A 6 -3.07 -15.68 -18.72
CA GLU A 6 -3.90 -14.52 -18.39
C GLU A 6 -4.58 -14.66 -17.02
N GLN A 7 -4.96 -15.89 -16.62
CA GLN A 7 -5.56 -16.14 -15.32
C GLN A 7 -4.57 -15.85 -14.17
N THR A 8 -3.28 -16.16 -14.37
CA THR A 8 -2.22 -15.88 -13.40
C THR A 8 -1.97 -14.37 -13.29
N GLN A 9 -1.91 -13.67 -14.42
CA GLN A 9 -1.76 -12.21 -14.43
C GLN A 9 -2.90 -11.50 -13.71
N ASN A 10 -4.14 -11.93 -13.98
CA ASN A 10 -5.33 -11.41 -13.28
C ASN A 10 -5.31 -11.70 -11.78
N THR A 11 -4.82 -12.88 -11.38
CA THR A 11 -4.66 -13.23 -9.96
C THR A 11 -3.63 -12.33 -9.28
N ILE A 12 -2.50 -12.04 -9.94
CA ILE A 12 -1.46 -11.12 -9.42
C ILE A 12 -2.02 -9.71 -9.26
N LEU A 13 -2.77 -9.20 -10.25
CA LEU A 13 -3.43 -7.89 -10.16
C LEU A 13 -4.45 -7.84 -9.02
N SER A 14 -5.28 -8.87 -8.90
CA SER A 14 -6.33 -8.94 -7.86
C SER A 14 -5.76 -9.04 -6.45
N SER A 15 -4.62 -9.73 -6.29
CA SER A 15 -3.94 -9.89 -4.99
C SER A 15 -3.50 -8.56 -4.39
N PHE A 16 -3.08 -7.62 -5.24
CA PHE A 16 -2.79 -6.26 -4.80
C PHE A 16 -4.03 -5.56 -4.20
N PHE A 17 -5.19 -5.67 -4.86
CA PHE A 17 -6.43 -5.07 -4.40
C PHE A 17 -6.90 -5.64 -3.06
N TRP A 18 -6.76 -6.95 -2.84
CA TRP A 18 -7.10 -7.58 -1.57
C TRP A 18 -6.28 -7.02 -0.41
N GLY A 19 -4.96 -6.89 -0.57
CA GLY A 19 -4.10 -6.26 0.44
C GLY A 19 -4.45 -4.79 0.69
N TYR A 20 -4.77 -4.06 -0.38
CA TYR A 20 -5.16 -2.65 -0.33
C TYR A 20 -6.46 -2.42 0.44
N VAL A 21 -7.53 -3.16 0.13
CA VAL A 21 -8.84 -3.00 0.79
C VAL A 21 -8.78 -3.45 2.24
N ALA A 22 -8.13 -4.59 2.53
CA ALA A 22 -8.02 -5.10 3.88
C ALA A 22 -7.26 -4.14 4.82
N THR A 23 -6.30 -3.37 4.28
CA THR A 23 -5.45 -2.51 5.08
C THR A 23 -6.01 -1.09 5.27
N GLN A 24 -6.88 -0.60 4.38
CA GLN A 24 -7.47 0.74 4.50
C GLN A 24 -8.19 0.97 5.85
N ILE A 25 -9.02 0.02 6.28
CA ILE A 25 -9.80 0.11 7.52
C ILE A 25 -8.89 0.20 8.76
N PRO A 26 -7.98 -0.77 9.03
CA PRO A 26 -7.11 -0.71 10.19
C PRO A 26 -6.10 0.45 10.10
N ALA A 27 -5.65 0.83 8.90
CA ALA A 27 -4.74 1.95 8.71
C ALA A 27 -5.32 3.29 9.19
N GLY A 28 -6.63 3.51 8.99
CA GLY A 28 -7.32 4.69 9.52
C GLY A 28 -7.22 4.78 11.04
N ILE A 29 -7.45 3.67 11.74
CA ILE A 29 -7.38 3.59 13.21
C ILE A 29 -5.93 3.77 13.70
N LEU A 30 -4.97 3.12 13.04
CA LEU A 30 -3.54 3.23 13.34
C LEU A 30 -3.01 4.65 13.11
N ALA A 31 -3.46 5.35 12.06
CA ALA A 31 -3.05 6.72 11.76
C ALA A 31 -3.47 7.71 12.85
N GLN A 32 -4.65 7.50 13.44
CA GLN A 32 -5.14 8.29 14.57
C GLN A 32 -4.34 8.03 15.85
N LYS A 33 -3.99 6.76 16.11
CA LYS A 33 -3.38 6.33 17.38
C LYS A 33 -1.85 6.49 17.44
N PHE A 34 -1.14 6.15 16.36
CA PHE A 34 0.33 6.18 16.29
C PHE A 34 0.90 7.45 15.63
N GLY A 35 0.04 8.27 15.03
CA GLY A 35 0.42 9.47 14.29
C GLY A 35 0.70 9.18 12.83
N ALA A 36 -0.13 9.75 11.96
CA ALA A 36 -0.09 9.58 10.51
C ALA A 36 1.29 9.84 9.87
N GLN A 37 2.10 10.76 10.40
CA GLN A 37 3.42 11.07 9.84
C GLN A 37 4.41 9.90 9.89
N ARG A 38 4.52 9.23 11.05
CA ARG A 38 5.42 8.08 11.22
C ARG A 38 4.90 6.88 10.45
N LEU A 39 3.59 6.66 10.49
CA LEU A 39 2.94 5.56 9.78
C LEU A 39 3.13 5.69 8.26
N PHE A 40 2.98 6.90 7.72
CA PHE A 40 3.21 7.21 6.32
C PHE A 40 4.67 6.97 5.91
N ALA A 41 5.64 7.46 6.69
CA ALA A 41 7.06 7.25 6.41
C ALA A 41 7.44 5.76 6.42
N CYS A 42 6.96 4.99 7.40
CA CYS A 42 7.18 3.54 7.44
C CYS A 42 6.53 2.82 6.26
N ALA A 43 5.28 3.15 5.92
CA ALA A 43 4.55 2.53 4.81
C ALA A 43 5.24 2.79 3.47
N VAL A 44 5.67 4.03 3.21
CA VAL A 44 6.42 4.39 1.99
C VAL A 44 7.78 3.69 1.96
N GLY A 45 8.50 3.63 3.07
CA GLY A 45 9.79 2.93 3.16
C GLY A 45 9.67 1.44 2.85
N ILE A 46 8.71 0.74 3.48
CA ILE A 46 8.46 -0.69 3.23
C ILE A 46 8.00 -0.90 1.78
N CYS A 47 7.09 -0.05 1.28
CA CYS A 47 6.61 -0.11 -0.11
C CYS A 47 7.76 0.01 -1.13
N GLY A 48 8.69 0.94 -0.91
CA GLY A 48 9.85 1.13 -1.78
C GLY A 48 10.76 -0.10 -1.82
N VAL A 49 11.10 -0.65 -0.64
CA VAL A 49 11.94 -1.86 -0.53
C VAL A 49 11.28 -3.05 -1.23
N VAL A 50 9.98 -3.26 -0.97
CA VAL A 50 9.22 -4.36 -1.59
C VAL A 50 9.14 -4.19 -3.10
N THR A 51 8.94 -2.97 -3.60
CA THR A 51 8.88 -2.69 -5.04
C THR A 51 10.21 -2.98 -5.74
N MET A 52 11.35 -2.67 -5.11
CA MET A 52 12.67 -3.04 -5.64
C MET A 52 12.90 -4.55 -5.65
N LEU A 53 12.24 -5.30 -4.77
CA LEU A 53 12.32 -6.77 -4.70
C LEU A 53 11.38 -7.49 -5.69
N ILE A 54 10.38 -6.82 -6.27
CA ILE A 54 9.48 -7.41 -7.28
C ILE A 54 10.23 -7.93 -8.52
N PRO A 55 11.15 -7.18 -9.17
CA PRO A 55 11.84 -7.69 -10.37
C PRO A 55 12.74 -8.90 -10.06
N THR A 56 13.42 -8.90 -8.90
CA THR A 56 14.23 -10.06 -8.48
C THR A 56 13.36 -11.27 -8.17
N ALA A 57 12.20 -11.06 -7.53
CA ALA A 57 11.22 -12.11 -7.28
C ALA A 57 10.65 -12.71 -8.57
N ALA A 58 10.38 -11.89 -9.58
CA ALA A 58 9.90 -12.37 -10.87
C ALA A 58 10.92 -13.27 -11.57
N ILE A 59 12.23 -12.95 -11.45
CA ILE A 59 13.32 -13.71 -12.07
C ILE A 59 13.60 -15.03 -11.33
N TYR A 60 13.64 -15.02 -9.99
CA TYR A 60 14.12 -16.15 -9.19
C TYR A 60 13.03 -16.96 -8.49
N GLY A 61 11.91 -16.34 -8.13
CA GLY A 61 10.89 -16.91 -7.22
C GLY A 61 9.58 -17.32 -7.88
N GLY A 62 9.40 -17.03 -9.18
CA GLY A 62 8.17 -17.33 -9.91
C GLY A 62 6.96 -16.49 -9.48
N TRP A 63 5.80 -16.82 -10.04
CA TRP A 63 4.56 -16.04 -9.90
C TRP A 63 4.03 -15.98 -8.45
N GLN A 64 4.26 -17.01 -7.64
CA GLN A 64 3.82 -17.08 -6.24
C GLN A 64 4.52 -16.03 -5.36
N LEU A 65 5.83 -15.83 -5.53
CA LEU A 65 6.57 -14.83 -4.77
C LEU A 65 6.11 -13.41 -5.13
N VAL A 66 5.82 -13.19 -6.42
CA VAL A 66 5.29 -11.92 -6.91
C VAL A 66 3.92 -11.61 -6.30
N ILE A 67 3.05 -12.61 -6.13
CA ILE A 67 1.75 -12.44 -5.44
C ILE A 67 1.96 -11.97 -3.99
N VAL A 68 2.86 -12.61 -3.24
CA VAL A 68 3.12 -12.23 -1.85
C VAL A 68 3.64 -10.80 -1.76
N LEU A 69 4.61 -10.43 -2.60
CA LEU A 69 5.13 -9.07 -2.64
C LEU A 69 4.07 -8.05 -3.05
N ARG A 70 3.15 -8.43 -3.96
CA ARG A 70 2.02 -7.60 -4.39
C ARG A 70 1.00 -7.36 -3.28
N ILE A 71 0.71 -8.38 -2.48
CA ILE A 71 -0.15 -8.23 -1.30
C ILE A 71 0.50 -7.24 -0.32
N ILE A 72 1.80 -7.40 -0.04
CA ILE A 72 2.53 -6.51 0.88
C ILE A 72 2.56 -5.07 0.36
N THR A 73 2.83 -4.85 -0.93
CA THR A 73 2.77 -3.52 -1.54
C THR A 73 1.37 -2.93 -1.49
N GLY A 74 0.34 -3.73 -1.78
CA GLY A 74 -1.06 -3.34 -1.64
C GLY A 74 -1.40 -2.90 -0.22
N CYS A 75 -0.95 -3.64 0.79
CA CYS A 75 -1.11 -3.27 2.19
C CYS A 75 -0.45 -1.92 2.50
N CYS A 76 0.80 -1.73 2.08
CA CYS A 76 1.52 -0.48 2.32
C CYS A 76 0.86 0.72 1.62
N GLN A 77 0.37 0.55 0.39
CA GLN A 77 -0.35 1.59 -0.34
C GLN A 77 -1.73 1.89 0.26
N GLY A 78 -2.43 0.89 0.80
CA GLY A 78 -3.72 1.07 1.48
C GLY A 78 -3.65 1.99 2.70
N MET A 79 -2.46 2.15 3.27
CA MET A 79 -2.24 3.03 4.43
C MET A 79 -2.07 4.51 4.04
N VAL A 80 -1.71 4.80 2.79
CA VAL A 80 -1.36 6.15 2.33
C VAL A 80 -2.58 7.11 2.33
N PRO A 81 -3.73 6.78 1.73
CA PRO A 81 -4.89 7.67 1.69
C PRO A 81 -5.38 8.14 3.07
N PRO A 82 -5.61 7.25 4.07
CA PRO A 82 -6.08 7.70 5.38
C PRO A 82 -5.01 8.49 6.15
N CYS A 83 -3.72 8.18 5.95
CA CYS A 83 -2.62 8.97 6.52
C CYS A 83 -2.57 10.38 5.93
N MET A 84 -2.68 10.51 4.60
CA MET A 84 -2.71 11.81 3.92
C MET A 84 -3.90 12.65 4.39
N HIS A 85 -5.09 12.05 4.47
CA HIS A 85 -6.28 12.75 4.97
C HIS A 85 -6.08 13.23 6.42
N THR A 86 -5.50 12.39 7.28
CA THR A 86 -5.21 12.75 8.69
C THR A 86 -4.14 13.84 8.80
N LEU A 87 -3.08 13.77 7.98
CA LEU A 87 -2.03 14.79 7.93
C LEU A 87 -2.58 16.13 7.44
N LEU A 88 -3.35 16.13 6.36
CA LEU A 88 -4.01 17.32 5.83
C LEU A 88 -4.92 17.94 6.89
N SER A 89 -5.73 17.13 7.58
CA SER A 89 -6.58 17.60 8.67
C SER A 89 -5.79 18.28 9.79
N LYS A 90 -4.56 17.82 10.10
CA LYS A 90 -3.70 18.44 11.12
C LYS A 90 -2.99 19.71 10.65
N TRP A 91 -2.69 19.82 9.36
CA TRP A 91 -1.98 20.97 8.78
C TRP A 91 -2.92 22.10 8.33
N VAL A 92 -4.16 21.79 7.97
CA VAL A 92 -5.16 22.81 7.61
C VAL A 92 -5.74 23.43 8.90
N PRO A 93 -5.59 24.75 9.12
CA PRO A 93 -6.17 25.43 10.27
C PRO A 93 -7.70 25.23 10.28
N LEU A 94 -8.28 25.11 11.48
CA LEU A 94 -9.72 24.81 11.69
C LEU A 94 -10.67 25.73 10.89
N GLU A 95 -10.24 26.95 10.59
CA GLU A 95 -10.99 27.97 9.87
C GLU A 95 -11.16 27.67 8.36
N GLU A 96 -10.29 26.83 7.77
CA GLU A 96 -10.35 26.49 6.33
C GLU A 96 -10.81 25.05 6.04
N ARG A 97 -11.02 24.22 7.08
CA ARG A 97 -11.42 22.79 6.93
C ARG A 97 -12.73 22.54 6.17
N GLY A 98 -13.58 23.56 5.99
CA GLY A 98 -14.83 23.46 5.23
C GLY A 98 -14.72 23.75 3.73
N ARG A 99 -13.55 24.20 3.25
CA ARG A 99 -13.33 24.62 1.84
C ARG A 99 -12.37 23.72 1.04
N ALA A 100 -11.69 22.77 1.69
CA ALA A 100 -10.68 21.88 1.10
C ALA A 100 -11.20 20.46 0.86
#